data_AF-W9NEA4-F1
#
_entry.id   AF-W9NEA4-F1
#
_cell.length_a   1.000
_cell.length_b   1.000
_cell.length_c   1.000
_cell.angle_alpha   90.00
_cell.angle_beta   90.00
_cell.angle_gamma   90.00
#
_symmetry.space_group_name_H-M   'P 1'
#
loop_
_entity.id
_entity.type
_entity.pdbx_description
1 polymer ?
#
loop_
_entity_poly.entity_id
_entity_poly.type
_entity_poly.pdbx_seq_one_letter_code
_entity_poly.pdbx_strand_id
1 'polypeptide(L)' 'MATTTIYQGSHLTTTSSTVTASCTIAVPGAYGYVPFDPNTCNSNYHFYPSFTGNLAFATIFGLSTIAHLIEAIAFKKV' A
#
# COMPACT_ATOMS: atom_id res chain seq x y z
N MET A 1 41.13 -38.41 -23.59
CA MET A 1 40.54 -38.94 -24.84
C MET A 1 39.08 -39.28 -24.55
N ALA A 2 38.14 -38.65 -25.27
CA ALA A 2 36.66 -38.87 -25.38
C ALA A 2 35.79 -38.91 -24.09
N THR A 3 34.82 -37.98 -23.87
CA THR A 3 33.37 -37.95 -24.27
C THR A 3 32.56 -39.08 -23.58
N THR A 4 31.39 -38.94 -22.93
CA THR A 4 30.12 -38.28 -23.32
C THR A 4 29.09 -38.29 -22.17
N THR A 5 28.15 -37.37 -22.30
CA THR A 5 26.94 -36.96 -21.54
C THR A 5 25.95 -38.06 -21.10
N ILE A 6 25.30 -37.87 -19.94
CA ILE A 6 23.95 -38.39 -19.67
C ILE A 6 23.02 -37.22 -19.34
N TYR A 7 21.93 -37.12 -20.11
CA TYR A 7 20.82 -36.18 -19.96
C TYR A 7 19.85 -36.74 -18.91
N GLN A 8 19.64 -36.05 -17.80
CA GLN A 8 18.51 -36.32 -16.90
C GLN A 8 17.69 -35.04 -16.82
N GLY A 9 16.49 -35.12 -17.40
CA GLY A 9 15.51 -34.05 -17.41
C GLY A 9 15.32 -33.52 -15.99
N SER A 10 15.49 -32.22 -15.84
CA SER A 10 15.26 -31.51 -14.60
C SER A 10 13.79 -31.64 -14.23
N HIS A 11 13.46 -32.66 -13.43
CA HIS A 11 12.27 -32.63 -12.60
C HIS A 11 12.48 -31.48 -11.61
N LEU A 12 12.04 -30.28 -12.00
CA LEU A 12 11.90 -29.17 -11.07
C LEU A 12 10.82 -29.60 -10.07
N THR A 13 11.26 -30.21 -8.97
CA THR A 13 10.50 -30.21 -7.74
C THR A 13 10.43 -28.75 -7.30
N THR A 14 9.41 -28.04 -7.78
CA THR A 14 9.09 -26.71 -7.25
C THR A 14 8.56 -26.94 -5.86
N THR A 15 9.46 -26.89 -4.87
CA THR A 15 9.07 -26.77 -3.47
C THR A 15 8.47 -25.38 -3.32
N SER A 16 7.16 -25.24 -3.59
CA SER A 16 6.39 -24.06 -3.18
C SER A 16 6.37 -24.05 -1.66
N SER A 17 7.42 -23.47 -1.08
CA SER A 17 7.35 -22.94 0.27
C SER A 17 6.52 -21.68 0.14
N THR A 18 5.23 -21.77 0.46
CA THR A 18 4.46 -20.60 0.84
C THR A 18 5.10 -20.06 2.12
N VAL A 19 6.12 -19.21 1.95
CA VAL A 19 6.54 -18.31 3.01
C VAL A 19 5.37 -17.36 3.20
N THR A 20 4.40 -17.73 4.03
CA THR A 20 3.56 -16.73 4.68
C THR A 20 4.53 -15.85 5.45
N ALA A 21 4.87 -14.70 4.90
CA ALA A 21 5.66 -13.70 5.61
C ALA A 21 4.95 -13.47 6.95
N SER A 22 5.57 -13.95 8.03
CA SER A 22 5.02 -13.82 9.37
C SER A 22 5.10 -12.34 9.73
N CYS A 23 3.99 -11.63 9.61
CA CYS A 23 3.92 -10.26 10.07
C CYS A 23 3.41 -10.25 11.51
N THR A 24 3.98 -9.38 12.32
CA THR A 24 3.56 -9.10 13.69
C THR A 24 2.59 -7.92 13.67
N ILE A 25 1.49 -8.03 14.40
CA ILE A 25 0.62 -6.89 14.68
C ILE A 25 1.40 -5.95 15.60
N ALA A 26 1.93 -4.86 15.05
CA ALA A 26 2.54 -3.84 15.87
C ALA A 26 1.47 -3.14 16.71
N VAL A 27 1.80 -2.82 17.96
CA VAL A 27 0.95 -1.98 18.80
C VAL A 27 0.94 -0.57 18.19
N PRO A 28 -0.22 -0.02 17.80
CA PRO A 28 -0.28 1.32 17.23
C PRO A 28 0.20 2.37 18.22
N GLY A 29 1.00 3.31 17.74
CA GLY A 29 1.38 4.51 18.45
C GLY A 29 0.27 5.56 18.47
N ALA A 30 0.64 6.80 18.79
CA ALA A 30 -0.29 7.93 18.78
C ALA A 30 -0.98 8.07 17.42
N TYR A 31 -2.28 8.39 17.45
CA TYR A 31 -3.13 8.55 16.26
C TYR A 31 -3.17 7.32 15.33
N GLY A 32 -2.87 6.13 15.87
CA GLY A 32 -2.87 4.88 15.10
C GLY A 32 -1.65 4.70 14.21
N TYR A 33 -0.57 5.46 14.42
CA TYR A 33 0.67 5.28 13.67
C TYR A 33 1.22 3.86 13.86
N VAL A 34 1.52 3.20 12.76
CA VAL A 34 2.15 1.89 12.74
C VAL A 34 3.57 2.07 12.17
N PRO A 35 4.63 1.70 12.91
CA PRO A 35 5.99 1.80 12.41
C PRO A 35 6.18 1.00 11.14
N PHE A 36 6.91 1.58 10.19
CA PHE A 36 7.33 0.86 9.00
C PHE A 36 8.49 -0.08 9.35
N ASP A 37 8.17 -1.28 9.80
CA ASP A 37 9.08 -2.42 9.88
C ASP A 37 8.66 -3.48 8.84
N PRO A 38 9.60 -4.12 8.13
CA PRO A 38 9.29 -5.14 7.12
C PRO A 38 8.42 -6.30 7.62
N ASN A 39 8.34 -6.51 8.94
CA ASN A 39 7.51 -7.53 9.57
C ASN A 39 6.23 -6.97 10.21
N THR A 40 5.87 -5.70 9.99
CA THR A 40 4.67 -5.12 10.60
C THR A 40 3.45 -5.23 9.70
N CYS A 41 2.39 -5.88 10.20
CA CYS A 41 1.12 -5.96 9.48
C CYS A 41 0.41 -4.60 9.42
N ASN A 42 -0.31 -4.34 8.33
CA ASN A 42 -1.20 -3.17 8.18
C ASN A 42 -0.49 -1.79 8.29
N SER A 43 0.82 -1.74 8.06
CA SER A 43 1.57 -0.50 7.89
C SER A 43 1.31 0.09 6.49
N ASN A 44 0.14 0.68 6.28
CA ASN A 44 -0.29 1.19 4.96
C ASN A 44 0.41 2.50 4.55
N TYR A 45 1.07 3.19 5.49
CA TYR A 45 1.65 4.51 5.26
C TYR A 45 2.86 4.76 6.15
N HIS A 46 3.89 5.41 5.59
CA HIS A 46 5.17 5.67 6.29
C HIS A 46 5.23 7.12 6.81
N PHE A 47 4.14 7.62 7.37
CA PHE A 47 4.11 8.97 7.93
C PHE A 47 3.32 8.98 9.23
N TYR A 48 3.72 9.87 10.14
CA TYR A 48 2.90 10.18 11.30
C TYR A 48 1.71 11.04 10.84
N PRO A 49 0.47 10.62 11.13
CA PRO A 49 -0.68 11.41 10.76
C PRO A 49 -0.65 12.76 11.48
N SER A 50 -0.74 13.85 10.69
CA SER A 50 -0.79 15.23 11.20
C SER A 50 -2.22 15.74 11.14
N PHE A 51 -2.79 16.08 12.30
CA PHE A 51 -4.14 16.65 12.36
C PHE A 51 -4.24 17.93 11.51
N THR A 52 -3.27 18.84 11.66
CA THR A 52 -3.22 20.10 10.92
C THR A 52 -3.12 19.88 9.41
N GLY A 53 -2.27 18.94 8.97
CA GLY A 53 -2.11 18.63 7.55
C GLY A 53 -3.38 18.03 6.94
N ASN A 54 -3.99 17.08 7.64
CA ASN A 54 -5.24 16.45 7.20
C ASN A 54 -6.38 17.46 7.15
N LEU A 55 -6.47 18.37 8.12
CA LEU A 55 -7.47 19.43 8.15
C LEU A 55 -7.29 20.41 6.99
N ALA A 56 -6.06 20.87 6.73
CA ALA A 56 -5.77 21.75 5.59
C ALA A 56 -6.19 21.10 4.27
N PHE A 57 -5.82 19.83 4.05
CA PHE A 57 -6.23 19.11 2.86
C PHE A 57 -7.76 18.98 2.74
N ALA A 58 -8.43 18.57 3.81
CA ALA A 58 -9.89 18.41 3.83
C ALA A 58 -10.62 19.74 3.54
N THR A 59 -10.14 20.86 4.09
CA THR A 59 -10.75 22.18 3.82
C THR A 59 -10.60 22.58 2.36
N ILE A 60 -9.42 22.45 1.77
CA ILE A 60 -9.18 22.79 0.35
C ILE A 60 -10.02 21.90 -0.57
N PHE A 61 -10.04 20.58 -0.30
CA PHE A 61 -10.87 19.64 -1.05
C PHE A 61 -12.37 19.94 -0.94
N GLY A 62 -12.85 20.28 0.27
CA GLY A 62 -14.24 20.67 0.49
C GLY A 62 -14.61 21.93 -0.29
N LEU A 63 -13.78 22.97 -0.21
CA LEU A 63 -14.00 24.23 -0.92
C LEU A 63 -13.97 24.04 -2.44
N SER A 64 -13.03 23.26 -2.97
CA SER A 64 -12.97 22.98 -4.40
C SER A 64 -14.18 22.16 -4.85
N THR A 65 -14.63 21.18 -4.07
CA THR A 65 -15.83 20.39 -4.39
C THR A 65 -17.07 21.27 -4.43
N ILE A 66 -17.24 22.20 -3.47
CA ILE A 66 -18.35 23.16 -3.47
C ILE A 66 -18.28 24.08 -4.70
N ALA A 67 -17.10 24.59 -5.05
CA ALA A 67 -16.93 25.44 -6.24
C ALA A 67 -17.38 24.70 -7.52
N HIS A 68 -16.89 23.47 -7.73
CA HIS A 68 -17.29 22.66 -8.88
C HIS A 68 -18.78 22.30 -8.86
N LEU A 69 -19.38 22.08 -7.67
CA LEU A 69 -20.82 21.84 -7.55
C LEU A 69 -21.63 23.07 -7.95
N ILE A 70 -21.21 24.27 -7.52
CA ILE A 70 -21.82 25.54 -7.94
C ILE A 70 -21.69 25.70 -9.45
N GLU A 71 -20.51 25.45 -10.01
CA GLU A 71 -20.29 25.50 -11.46
C GLU A 71 -21.22 24.52 -12.20
N ALA A 72 -21.34 23.28 -11.72
CA ALA A 72 -22.19 22.27 -12.33
C ALA A 72 -23.68 22.66 -12.32
N ILE A 73 -24.16 23.24 -11.21
CA ILE A 73 -25.55 23.69 -11.06
C ILE A 73 -25.81 24.96 -11.87
N ALA A 74 -24.97 25.98 -11.73
CA ALA A 74 -25.19 27.30 -12.31
C ALA A 74 -25.03 27.29 -13.84
N PHE A 75 -24.02 26.57 -14.35
CA PHE A 75 -23.76 26.52 -15.79
C PHE A 75 -24.50 25.41 -16.51
N LYS A 76 -25.33 24.61 -15.81
CA LYS A 76 -26.18 23.54 -16.39
C LYS A 76 -25.43 22.79 -17.50
N LYS A 77 -24.25 22.25 -17.20
CA LYS A 77 -23.59 21.31 -18.11
C LYS A 77 -24.27 19.94 -17.97
N VAL A 78 -25.52 19.87 -18.39
CA VAL A 78 -26.33 18.66 -18.57
C VAL A 78 -27.11 18.81 -19.86
#